data_AF-A0A0C5GAN9-F1
#
_entry.id   AF-A0A0C5GAN9-F1
#
_cell.length_a   1.000
_cell.length_b   1.000
_cell.length_c   1.000
_cell.angle_alpha   90.00
_cell.angle_beta   90.00
_cell.angle_gamma   90.00
#
_symmetry.space_group_name_H-M   'P 1'
#
loop_
_entity.id
_entity.type
_entity.pdbx_description
1 polymer ?
#
loop_
_entity_poly.entity_id
_entity_poly.type
_entity_poly.pdbx_seq_one_letter_code
_entity_poly.pdbx_strand_id
1 'polypeptide(L)'
;MPSHGKLAMAAVTAAAIGGSLAVSAPAAHAAAAGTAPSCIGRYVTGTPEGFDVHLTNDCGRTMRVKVIVNNGGDSPCYTMAHGTSKLFIYEGVFGSYDRTVTC
;
A
#
# COMPACT_ATOMS: atom_id res chain seq x y z
N MET A 1 43.11 19.05 65.52
CA MET A 1 42.02 20.05 65.53
C MET A 1 42.58 21.29 64.85
N PRO A 2 41.95 21.85 63.80
CA PRO A 2 40.54 22.24 63.81
C PRO A 2 39.72 21.93 62.54
N SER A 3 38.41 22.09 62.74
CA SER A 3 37.36 22.53 61.82
C SER A 3 36.94 21.70 60.61
N HIS A 4 35.88 20.93 60.84
CA HIS A 4 34.90 20.54 59.82
C HIS A 4 34.08 21.75 59.43
N GLY A 5 33.92 22.00 58.13
CA GLY A 5 32.99 23.01 57.65
C GLY A 5 33.04 23.18 56.14
N LYS A 6 32.18 22.43 55.44
CA LYS A 6 31.21 22.93 54.46
C LYS A 6 30.56 21.75 53.72
N LEU A 7 29.24 21.64 53.89
CA LEU A 7 28.39 20.94 52.91
C LEU A 7 28.57 21.62 51.56
N ALA A 8 28.84 20.82 50.53
CA ALA A 8 28.68 21.23 49.14
C ALA A 8 27.75 20.22 48.47
N MET A 9 26.51 20.65 48.26
CA MET A 9 25.61 20.03 47.28
C MET A 9 26.16 20.36 45.88
N ALA A 10 26.32 19.36 45.02
CA ALA A 10 26.54 19.57 43.59
C ALA A 10 25.91 18.43 42.77
N ALA A 11 24.79 18.79 42.14
CA ALA A 11 24.26 18.38 40.85
C ALA A 11 24.31 16.89 40.44
N VAL A 12 23.12 16.26 40.39
CA VAL A 12 22.84 15.09 39.55
C VAL A 12 22.61 15.58 38.12
N THR A 13 23.53 15.27 37.21
CA THR A 13 23.31 15.40 35.76
C THR A 13 23.81 14.15 35.04
N ALA A 14 22.87 13.34 34.54
CA ALA A 14 23.07 12.52 33.35
C ALA A 14 21.70 12.17 32.77
N ALA A 15 21.21 13.01 31.87
CA ALA A 15 20.08 12.71 31.01
C ALA A 15 20.51 11.64 30.00
N ALA A 16 19.99 10.42 30.15
CA ALA A 16 20.13 9.37 29.14
C ALA A 16 19.09 9.61 28.03
N ILE A 17 19.51 10.29 26.96
CA ILE A 17 18.70 10.44 25.75
C ILE A 17 18.82 9.13 24.96
N GLY A 18 17.91 8.19 25.23
CA GLY A 18 17.78 6.96 24.45
C GLY A 18 17.28 7.27 23.05
N GLY A 19 18.20 7.34 22.08
CA GLY A 19 17.87 7.51 20.67
C GLY A 19 17.08 6.32 20.15
N SER A 20 15.80 6.56 19.83
CA SER A 20 14.98 5.59 19.10
C SER A 20 15.49 5.49 17.67
N LEU A 21 15.99 4.31 17.28
CA LEU A 21 16.37 3.99 15.91
C LEU A 21 15.11 4.05 15.03
N ALA A 22 14.96 5.12 14.26
CA ALA A 22 13.95 5.20 13.22
C ALA A 22 14.32 4.21 12.10
N VAL A 23 13.69 3.03 12.13
CA VAL A 23 13.71 2.08 11.01
C VAL A 23 13.00 2.76 9.84
N SER A 24 13.79 3.25 8.89
CA SER A 24 13.30 3.76 7.61
C SER A 24 12.83 2.56 6.78
N ALA A 25 11.52 2.34 6.72
CA ALA A 25 10.93 1.38 5.78
C ALA A 25 11.23 1.83 4.34
N PRO A 26 11.54 0.92 3.41
CA PRO A 26 11.78 1.30 2.03
C PRO A 26 10.50 1.89 1.42
N ALA A 27 10.59 3.14 0.96
CA ALA A 27 9.55 3.75 0.16
C ALA A 27 9.48 3.00 -1.18
N ALA A 28 8.44 2.18 -1.36
CA ALA A 28 8.13 1.54 -2.62
C ALA A 28 7.94 2.64 -3.68
N HIS A 29 8.89 2.73 -4.61
CA HIS A 29 8.78 3.62 -5.75
C HIS A 29 7.64 3.10 -6.62
N ALA A 30 6.52 3.84 -6.65
CA ALA A 30 5.43 3.56 -7.57
C ALA A 30 5.95 3.79 -8.99
N ALA A 31 6.34 2.70 -9.68
CA ALA A 31 6.53 2.73 -11.12
C ALA A 31 5.26 3.33 -11.74
N ALA A 32 5.42 4.24 -12.70
CA ALA A 32 4.30 4.78 -13.46
C ALA A 32 3.44 3.60 -13.95
N ALA A 33 2.26 3.44 -13.36
CA ALA A 33 1.43 2.27 -13.52
C ALA A 33 0.86 2.29 -14.95
N GLY A 34 1.60 1.66 -15.88
CA GLY A 34 1.14 1.48 -17.24
C GLY A 34 -0.17 0.69 -17.25
N THR A 35 -1.01 0.91 -18.27
CA THR A 35 -2.16 0.04 -18.52
C THR A 35 -1.65 -1.40 -18.55
N ALA A 36 -2.29 -2.29 -17.78
CA ALA A 36 -1.86 -3.68 -17.71
C ALA A 36 -1.91 -4.32 -19.10
N PRO A 37 -0.99 -5.25 -19.42
CA PRO A 37 -0.86 -5.82 -20.75
C PRO A 37 -2.13 -6.55 -21.19
N SER A 38 -2.24 -6.82 -22.49
CA SER A 38 -3.39 -7.50 -23.10
C SER A 38 -3.59 -8.94 -22.60
N CYS A 39 -2.54 -9.60 -22.12
CA CYS A 39 -2.63 -10.93 -21.50
C CYS A 39 -3.29 -10.92 -20.11
N ILE A 40 -3.66 -9.75 -19.58
CA ILE A 40 -4.57 -9.64 -18.44
C ILE A 40 -5.99 -9.49 -18.98
N GLY A 41 -6.79 -10.56 -18.90
CA GLY A 41 -8.20 -10.50 -19.27
C GLY A 41 -8.98 -9.66 -18.28
N ARG A 42 -10.00 -8.95 -18.79
CA ARG A 42 -10.88 -8.08 -18.00
C ARG A 42 -12.29 -8.26 -18.52
N TYR A 43 -13.20 -8.64 -17.64
CA TYR A 43 -14.62 -8.67 -17.94
C TYR A 43 -15.34 -7.81 -16.91
N VAL A 44 -15.94 -6.72 -17.37
CA VAL A 44 -16.60 -5.72 -16.52
C VAL A 44 -18.10 -5.89 -16.65
N THR A 45 -18.80 -6.05 -15.53
CA THR A 45 -20.27 -6.18 -15.49
C THR A 45 -20.82 -5.12 -14.56
N GLY A 46 -21.70 -4.25 -15.07
CA GLY A 46 -22.41 -3.29 -14.22
C GLY A 46 -23.46 -3.99 -13.37
N THR A 47 -23.67 -3.50 -12.15
CA THR A 47 -24.74 -3.90 -11.24
C THR A 47 -25.56 -2.65 -10.87
N PRO A 48 -26.78 -2.79 -10.33
CA PRO A 48 -27.55 -1.62 -9.87
C PRO A 48 -26.82 -0.78 -8.83
N GLU A 49 -25.93 -1.41 -8.05
CA GLU A 49 -25.18 -0.78 -6.96
C GLU A 49 -23.71 -0.49 -7.30
N GLY A 50 -23.28 -0.69 -8.55
CA GLY A 50 -21.87 -0.49 -8.95
C GLY A 50 -21.44 -1.37 -10.12
N PHE A 51 -20.34 -2.10 -9.96
CA PHE A 51 -19.83 -3.02 -11.00
C PHE A 51 -18.85 -4.06 -10.45
N ASP A 52 -18.72 -5.15 -11.20
CA ASP A 52 -17.76 -6.21 -10.99
C ASP A 52 -16.71 -6.24 -12.10
N VAL A 53 -15.46 -6.52 -11.74
CA VAL A 53 -14.37 -6.75 -12.69
C VAL A 53 -13.76 -8.12 -12.43
N HIS A 54 -13.97 -9.04 -13.37
CA HIS A 54 -13.30 -10.32 -13.38
C HIS A 54 -11.98 -10.19 -14.15
N LEU A 55 -10.87 -10.31 -13.43
CA LEU A 55 -9.51 -10.29 -13.96
C LEU A 55 -9.00 -11.72 -14.17
N THR A 56 -8.38 -12.00 -15.31
CA THR A 56 -7.63 -13.25 -15.58
C THR A 56 -6.17 -12.92 -15.89
N ASN A 57 -5.24 -13.81 -15.55
CA ASN A 57 -3.83 -13.67 -15.92
C ASN A 57 -3.35 -14.80 -16.84
N ASP A 58 -3.25 -14.48 -18.13
CA ASP A 58 -2.83 -15.38 -19.19
C ASP A 58 -1.41 -15.04 -19.72
N CYS A 59 -0.64 -14.25 -18.95
CA CYS A 59 0.67 -13.73 -19.37
C CYS A 59 1.84 -14.72 -19.32
N GLY A 60 1.60 -16.00 -19.00
CA GLY A 60 2.65 -17.00 -18.79
C GLY A 60 3.54 -16.77 -17.57
N ARG A 61 3.26 -15.76 -16.73
CA ARG A 61 4.03 -15.42 -15.52
C ARG A 61 3.14 -14.78 -14.46
N THR A 62 3.66 -14.69 -13.22
CA THR A 62 3.00 -13.91 -12.16
C THR A 62 2.97 -12.44 -12.54
N MET A 63 1.81 -11.82 -12.40
CA MET A 63 1.57 -10.41 -12.66
C MET A 63 0.97 -9.75 -11.42
N ARG A 64 1.24 -8.46 -11.25
CA ARG A 64 0.67 -7.62 -10.19
C ARG A 64 -0.16 -6.52 -10.84
N VAL A 65 -1.45 -6.47 -10.54
CA VAL A 65 -2.38 -5.54 -11.18
C VAL A 65 -3.38 -4.98 -10.19
N LYS A 66 -3.87 -3.77 -10.46
CA LYS A 66 -5.01 -3.18 -9.74
C LYS A 66 -6.00 -2.53 -10.70
N VAL A 67 -7.26 -2.45 -10.27
CA VAL A 67 -8.34 -1.74 -10.94
C VAL A 67 -8.35 -0.29 -10.48
N ILE A 68 -8.39 0.62 -11.45
CA ILE A 68 -8.59 2.04 -11.22
C ILE A 68 -10.09 2.34 -11.35
N VAL A 69 -10.64 3.05 -10.37
CA VAL A 69 -12.05 3.42 -10.34
C VAL A 69 -12.17 4.94 -10.40
N ASN A 70 -12.83 5.45 -11.43
CA ASN A 70 -13.16 6.88 -11.50
C ASN A 70 -14.17 7.21 -10.39
N ASN A 71 -13.98 8.33 -9.71
CA ASN A 71 -14.87 8.81 -8.65
C ASN A 71 -15.10 7.80 -7.50
N GLY A 72 -14.16 6.89 -7.28
CA GLY A 72 -14.24 5.84 -6.26
C GLY A 72 -12.88 5.41 -5.74
N GLY A 73 -12.87 4.36 -4.92
CA GLY A 73 -11.65 3.73 -4.42
C GLY A 73 -11.12 2.68 -5.39
N ASP A 74 -9.83 2.76 -5.70
CA ASP A 74 -9.10 1.72 -6.45
C ASP A 74 -9.09 0.39 -5.69
N SER A 75 -8.94 -0.71 -6.44
CA SER A 75 -8.66 -2.00 -5.82
C SER A 75 -7.26 -2.02 -5.18
N PRO A 76 -7.00 -2.92 -4.21
CA PRO A 76 -5.64 -3.24 -3.84
C PRO A 76 -4.88 -3.85 -5.04
N CYS A 77 -3.55 -3.88 -4.95
CA CYS A 77 -2.73 -4.56 -5.93
C CYS A 77 -2.80 -6.08 -5.74
N TYR A 78 -3.41 -6.77 -6.70
CA TYR A 78 -3.52 -8.21 -6.72
C TYR A 78 -2.29 -8.85 -7.33
N THR A 79 -1.65 -9.76 -6.60
CA THR A 79 -0.67 -10.69 -7.16
C THR A 79 -1.42 -11.90 -7.73
N MET A 80 -1.27 -12.14 -9.02
CA MET A 80 -1.96 -13.19 -9.77
C MET A 80 -0.93 -14.09 -10.44
N ALA A 81 -0.91 -15.39 -10.11
CA ALA A 81 -0.10 -16.36 -10.84
C ALA A 81 -0.69 -16.59 -12.26
N HIS A 82 0.08 -17.21 -13.15
CA HIS A 82 -0.42 -17.59 -14.47
C HIS A 82 -1.61 -18.55 -14.35
N GLY A 83 -2.65 -18.33 -15.14
CA GLY A 83 -3.89 -19.11 -15.15
C GLY A 83 -4.83 -18.83 -13.98
N THR A 84 -4.55 -17.82 -13.15
CA THR A 84 -5.42 -17.46 -12.02
C THR A 84 -6.31 -16.25 -12.31
N SER A 85 -7.40 -16.16 -11.57
CA SER A 85 -8.36 -15.06 -11.66
C SER A 85 -8.58 -14.35 -10.34
N LYS A 86 -9.06 -13.10 -10.42
CA LYS A 86 -9.52 -12.30 -9.29
C LYS A 86 -10.80 -11.57 -9.64
N LEU A 87 -11.74 -11.52 -8.71
CA LEU A 87 -12.93 -10.72 -8.80
C LEU A 87 -12.75 -9.47 -7.93
N PHE A 88 -12.92 -8.30 -8.52
CA PHE A 88 -13.06 -7.04 -7.80
C PHE A 88 -14.53 -6.61 -7.87
N ILE A 89 -15.13 -6.37 -6.72
CA ILE A 89 -16.50 -5.89 -6.58
C ILE A 89 -16.41 -4.44 -6.10
N TYR A 90 -17.03 -3.53 -6.83
CA TYR A 90 -17.17 -2.15 -6.42
C TYR A 90 -18.64 -1.86 -6.13
N GLU A 91 -18.91 -1.44 -4.89
CA GLU A 91 -20.21 -0.95 -4.45
C GLU A 91 -20.17 0.58 -4.32
N GLY A 92 -20.92 1.26 -5.20
CA GLY A 92 -21.04 2.70 -5.27
C GLY A 92 -21.69 3.14 -6.58
N VAL A 93 -22.75 3.94 -6.50
CA VAL A 93 -23.50 4.39 -7.69
C VAL A 93 -22.76 5.46 -8.52
N PHE A 94 -21.72 6.09 -7.96
CA PHE A 94 -20.96 7.15 -8.63
C PHE A 94 -19.67 6.67 -9.27
N GLY A 95 -19.17 5.50 -8.88
CA GLY A 95 -17.91 4.99 -9.39
C GLY A 95 -18.08 4.27 -10.73
N SER A 96 -17.06 4.35 -11.57
CA SER A 96 -17.02 3.60 -12.83
C SER A 96 -15.63 3.01 -13.06
N TYR A 97 -15.59 1.86 -13.72
CA TYR A 97 -14.34 1.25 -14.15
C TYR A 97 -13.59 2.19 -15.10
N ASP A 98 -12.37 2.59 -14.76
CA ASP A 98 -11.48 3.36 -15.64
C ASP A 98 -10.61 2.41 -16.48
N ARG A 99 -9.72 1.69 -15.80
CA ARG A 99 -8.77 0.77 -16.40
C ARG A 99 -8.19 -0.19 -15.38
N THR A 100 -7.41 -1.15 -15.84
CA THR A 100 -6.53 -1.96 -14.97
C THR A 100 -5.09 -1.62 -15.30
N VAL A 101 -4.26 -1.38 -14.29
CA VAL A 101 -2.85 -1.03 -14.42
C VAL A 101 -1.95 -2.06 -13.75
N THR A 102 -0.67 -2.11 -14.16
CA THR A 102 0.34 -2.86 -13.42
C THR A 102 0.75 -2.13 -12.14
N CYS A 103 1.04 -2.92 -11.12
CA CYS A 103 1.87 -2.56 -9.98
C CYS A 103 3.00 -3.61 -9.85
#